data_AF-A0A1M5BHK2-F1
#
_entry.id   AF-A0A1M5BHK2-F1
#
_cell.length_a   1.000
_cell.length_b   1.000
_cell.length_c   1.000
_cell.angle_alpha   90.00
_cell.angle_beta   90.00
_cell.angle_gamma   90.00
#
_symmetry.space_group_name_H-M   'P 1'
#
loop_
_entity.id
_entity.type
_entity.pdbx_description
1 polymer ?
#
loop_
_entity_poly.entity_id
_entity_poly.type
_entity_poly.pdbx_seq_one_letter_code
_entity_poly.pdbx_strand_id
1 'polypeptide(L)' 'KHGIPEYFAHQAANSRRKYWYVSGMGAVNRALTKERLINSGFYDLATAYQSVHVNY' A
#
# COMPACT_ATOMS: atom_id res chain seq x y z
N LYS A 1 6.09 -6.73 12.27
CA LYS A 1 6.95 -5.56 11.92
C LYS A 1 6.98 -5.42 10.39
N HIS A 2 6.64 -4.26 9.82
CA HIS A 2 6.36 -4.09 8.38
C HIS A 2 7.61 -3.93 7.48
N GLY A 3 8.76 -4.48 7.84
CA GLY A 3 9.99 -4.41 7.04
C GLY A 3 10.61 -3.02 6.88
N ILE A 4 10.04 -1.99 7.50
CA ILE A 4 10.59 -0.63 7.49
C ILE A 4 11.40 -0.34 8.76
N PRO A 5 12.52 0.41 8.64
CA PRO A 5 13.23 0.91 9.81
C PRO A 5 12.31 1.74 10.71
N GLU A 6 12.50 1.58 12.01
CA GLU A 6 11.67 2.21 13.04
C GLU A 6 11.66 3.74 12.93
N TYR A 7 12.79 4.35 12.61
CA TYR A 7 12.90 5.79 12.34
C TYR A 7 11.86 6.27 11.30
N PHE A 8 11.72 5.56 10.18
CA PHE A 8 10.77 5.92 9.13
C PHE A 8 9.32 5.65 9.53
N ALA A 9 9.08 4.63 10.34
CA ALA A 9 7.77 4.36 10.91
C ALA A 9 7.32 5.51 11.82
N HIS A 10 8.20 5.97 12.71
CA HIS A 10 7.94 7.12 13.59
C HIS A 10 7.74 8.42 12.82
N GLN A 11 8.53 8.65 11.76
CA GLN A 11 8.37 9.84 10.92
C GLN A 11 7.01 9.88 10.21
N ALA A 12 6.53 8.75 9.70
CA ALA A 12 5.22 8.67 9.06
C ALA A 12 4.07 8.76 10.07
N ALA A 13 4.19 8.06 11.20
CA ALA A 13 3.15 8.00 12.23
C ALA A 13 2.95 9.34 12.97
N ASN A 14 4.02 10.08 13.24
CA ASN A 14 3.98 11.36 13.98
C ASN A 14 3.94 12.58 13.06
N SER A 15 3.69 12.39 11.76
CA SER A 15 3.59 13.50 10.81
C SER A 15 2.37 14.37 11.09
N ARG A 16 2.57 15.69 11.17
CA ARG A 16 1.47 16.67 11.27
C ARG A 16 0.77 16.94 9.93
N ARG A 17 1.20 16.28 8.86
CA ARG A 17 0.61 16.43 7.53
C ARG A 17 -0.72 15.67 7.46
N LYS A 18 -1.59 16.09 6.55
CA LYS A 18 -2.89 15.44 6.34
C LYS A 18 -2.70 13.99 5.87
N TYR A 19 -3.68 13.14 6.14
CA TYR A 19 -3.64 11.71 5.86
C TYR A 19 -3.29 11.39 4.40
N TRP A 20 -3.91 12.10 3.44
CA TRP A 20 -3.63 11.90 2.02
C TRP A 20 -2.14 12.08 1.67
N TYR A 21 -1.48 13.05 2.30
CA TYR A 21 -0.05 13.24 2.12
C TYR A 21 0.75 12.07 2.71
N VAL A 22 0.39 11.64 3.91
CA VAL A 22 1.10 10.55 4.62
C VAL A 22 0.95 9.23 3.88
N SER A 23 -0.21 8.96 3.28
CA SER A 23 -0.44 7.78 2.44
C SER A 23 0.55 7.68 1.26
N GLY A 24 1.01 8.82 0.72
CA GLY A 24 2.01 8.86 -0.35
C GLY A 24 3.47 8.76 0.12
N MET A 25 3.74 8.70 1.42
CA MET A 25 5.11 8.62 1.94
C MET A 25 5.73 7.26 1.58
N GLY A 26 6.99 7.28 1.16
CA GLY A 26 7.74 6.06 0.81
C GLY A 26 7.79 5.02 1.94
N ALA A 27 7.76 5.46 3.21
CA ALA A 27 7.66 4.58 4.37
C ALA A 27 6.34 3.80 4.41
N VAL A 28 5.21 4.45 4.10
CA VAL A 28 3.89 3.82 4.04
C VAL A 28 3.81 2.88 2.84
N ASN A 29 4.26 3.32 1.66
CA ASN A 29 4.27 2.49 0.45
C ASN A 29 5.16 1.24 0.59
N ARG A 30 6.31 1.36 1.28
CA ARG A 30 7.19 0.21 1.56
C ARG A 30 6.58 -0.73 2.61
N ALA A 31 5.82 -0.20 3.56
CA ALA A 31 5.13 -1.02 4.55
C ALA A 31 3.91 -1.75 3.96
N LEU A 32 3.18 -1.10 3.04
CA LEU A 32 1.94 -1.58 2.43
C LEU A 32 2.15 -1.84 0.94
N THR A 33 2.90 -2.90 0.62
CA THR A 33 3.10 -3.30 -0.78
C THR A 33 1.83 -3.95 -1.35
N LYS A 34 1.70 -3.94 -2.67
CA LYS A 34 0.58 -4.55 -3.39
C LYS A 34 0.38 -6.02 -2.99
N GLU A 35 1.46 -6.78 -2.86
CA GLU A 35 1.43 -8.19 -2.50
C GLU A 35 0.87 -8.40 -1.09
N ARG A 36 1.24 -7.53 -0.13
CA ARG A 36 0.71 -7.61 1.23
C ARG A 36 -0.76 -7.26 1.30
N LEU A 37 -1.20 -6.29 0.49
CA LEU A 37 -2.61 -5.94 0.36
C LEU A 37 -3.40 -7.12 -0.24
N ILE A 38 -2.89 -7.74 -1.31
CA ILE A 38 -3.51 -8.93 -1.90
C ILE A 38 -3.58 -10.09 -0.90
N ASN A 39 -2.50 -10.34 -0.16
CA ASN A 39 -2.47 -11.37 0.88
C ASN A 39 -3.44 -11.08 2.05
N SER A 40 -3.84 -9.82 2.24
CA SER A 40 -4.89 -9.44 3.20
C SER A 40 -6.31 -9.43 2.64
N GLY A 41 -6.50 -9.80 1.37
CA GLY A 41 -7.82 -9.92 0.72
C GLY A 41 -8.21 -8.76 -0.20
N PHE A 42 -7.29 -7.85 -0.54
CA PHE A 42 -7.55 -6.84 -1.57
C PHE A 42 -7.37 -7.41 -2.97
N TYR A 43 -8.16 -6.93 -3.94
CA TYR A 43 -8.03 -7.32 -5.34
C TYR A 43 -7.16 -6.34 -6.12
N ASP A 44 -6.35 -6.88 -7.02
CA ASP A 44 -5.76 -6.08 -8.07
C ASP A 44 -6.78 -5.83 -9.18
N LEU A 45 -7.24 -4.58 -9.28
CA LEU A 45 -8.28 -4.20 -10.22
C LEU A 45 -7.89 -4.49 -11.67
N ALA A 46 -6.64 -4.25 -12.06
CA ALA A 46 -6.19 -4.45 -13.44
C ALA A 46 -6.26 -5.93 -13.85
N THR A 47 -5.73 -6.82 -12.99
CA THR A 47 -5.81 -8.27 -13.21
C THR A 47 -7.25 -8.79 -13.18
N ALA A 48 -8.05 -8.33 -12.22
CA ALA A 48 -9.46 -8.72 -12.12
C ALA A 48 -10.25 -8.29 -13.39
N TYR A 49 -10.04 -7.06 -13.84
CA TYR A 49 -10.68 -6.54 -15.04
C TYR A 49 -10.28 -7.32 -16.30
N GLN A 50 -8.99 -7.61 -16.47
CA GLN A 50 -8.49 -8.42 -17.58
C GLN A 50 -9.11 -9.82 -17.58
N SER A 51 -9.25 -10.48 -16.43
CA SER A 51 -9.85 -11.82 -16.36
C SER A 51 -11.29 -11.89 -16.88
N VAL A 52 -12.04 -10.78 -16.76
CA VAL A 52 -13.42 -10.65 -17.26
C VAL A 52 -13.44 -10.30 -18.75
N HIS A 53 -12.50 -9.48 -19.22
CA HIS A 53 -12.52 -8.93 -20.59
C HIS A 53 -11.75 -9.78 -21.62
N VAL A 54 -10.85 -10.67 -21.20
CA VAL A 54 -10.12 -11.57 -22.11
C VAL A 54 -11.02 -12.66 -22.70
N ASN A 55 -12.21 -12.89 -22.13
CA ASN A 55 -13.15 -13.94 -22.54
C ASN A 55 -14.31 -13.45 -23.45
N TYR A 56 -14.22 -12.25 -24.04
CA TYR A 56 -15.19 -11.73 -25.01
C TYR A 56 -14.48 -11.38 -26.31
#